data_AF-A0A7Y5TBN8-F1
#
_entry.id   AF-A0A7Y5TBN8-F1
#
_cell.length_a   1.000
_cell.length_b   1.000
_cell.length_c   1.000
_cell.angle_alpha   90.00
_cell.angle_beta   90.00
_cell.angle_gamma   90.00
#
_symmetry.space_group_name_H-M   'P 1'
#
loop_
_entity.id
_entity.type
_entity.pdbx_description
1 polymer ?
#
loop_
_entity_poly.entity_id
_entity_poly.type
_entity_poly.pdbx_seq_one_letter_code
_entity_poly.pdbx_strand_id
1 'polypeptide(L)'
;VLAMLQPAPLASDVTIGLAFVPVVGASRWLAPVGIAAVLLVAAFVAHCLTARRPLVDVRRWADVARRADLLGAALLGTALAGIVLAFATANPQVAVFSPVGPWLLLGSAAAAGLFVVHLRRAEEPLLPRGAFVRTGAWGALAVSFFVGSALIAALVDIPIFARVTVYPASQLDAALVLVRFLVALPVGALAGGYATRRVPVGVVTAVGMLLAAGGFTWMSTWGLTSLRDPVATLPLVLAGLGFGLALAPVNAALLAATEDAVHGVASALLVVARMVGMLVGISALTTIGLRRYYAVQVDLPAPSDVCSSGTQCAAYTRLLKEAGLEQLHTIFVGAAVCAVVAAVLAVVTLRGSAPASGTLPP
;
A
#
# COMPACT_ATOMS: atom_id res chain seq x y z
N VAL A 1 -24.75 2.18 -23.12
CA VAL A 1 -25.50 2.46 -21.86
C VAL A 1 -27.01 2.48 -22.11
N LEU A 2 -27.54 3.42 -22.92
CA LEU A 2 -28.98 3.51 -23.20
C LEU A 2 -29.61 2.22 -23.78
N ALA A 3 -28.94 1.57 -24.73
CA ALA A 3 -29.39 0.28 -25.29
C ALA A 3 -29.55 -0.85 -24.26
N MET A 4 -28.84 -0.77 -23.12
CA MET A 4 -28.86 -1.81 -22.09
C MET A 4 -29.78 -1.48 -20.91
N LEU A 5 -29.84 -0.21 -20.51
CA LEU A 5 -30.63 0.24 -19.36
C LEU A 5 -32.12 0.44 -19.69
N GLN A 6 -32.48 0.71 -20.95
CA GLN A 6 -33.86 0.91 -21.42
C GLN A 6 -34.74 1.67 -20.41
N PRO A 7 -34.38 2.92 -20.08
CA PRO A 7 -35.12 3.68 -19.07
C PRO A 7 -36.60 3.78 -19.44
N ALA A 8 -37.46 3.41 -18.49
CA ALA A 8 -38.91 3.30 -18.66
C ALA A 8 -39.55 4.44 -19.47
N PRO A 9 -39.29 5.74 -19.22
CA PRO A 9 -39.94 6.82 -19.96
C PRO A 9 -39.59 6.87 -21.45
N LEU A 10 -38.44 6.34 -21.87
CA LEU A 10 -38.02 6.31 -23.28
C LEU A 10 -38.44 5.00 -23.98
N ALA A 11 -38.52 3.91 -23.21
CA ALA A 11 -38.90 2.59 -23.73
C ALA A 11 -40.43 2.45 -23.88
N SER A 12 -41.22 3.12 -23.04
CA SER A 12 -42.70 3.07 -23.07
C SER A 12 -43.36 4.08 -24.01
N ASP A 13 -42.58 4.97 -24.63
CA ASP A 13 -43.09 5.94 -25.60
C ASP A 13 -43.40 5.24 -26.93
N VAL A 14 -44.54 5.56 -27.56
CA VAL A 14 -45.01 4.89 -28.78
C VAL A 14 -44.08 5.14 -29.98
N THR A 15 -43.41 6.29 -30.02
CA THR A 15 -42.54 6.69 -31.13
C THR A 15 -41.07 6.43 -30.83
N ILE A 16 -40.61 6.78 -29.63
CA ILE A 16 -39.21 6.63 -29.22
C ILE A 16 -38.90 5.19 -28.80
N GLY A 17 -39.89 4.47 -28.26
CA GLY A 17 -39.77 3.07 -27.84
C GLY A 17 -39.43 2.11 -28.97
N LEU A 18 -39.83 2.42 -30.22
CA LEU A 18 -39.46 1.65 -31.42
C LEU A 18 -37.95 1.54 -31.61
N ALA A 19 -37.18 2.53 -31.13
CA ALA A 19 -35.73 2.53 -31.22
C ALA A 19 -35.07 1.46 -30.29
N PHE A 20 -35.82 0.94 -29.31
CA PHE A 20 -35.39 -0.10 -28.37
C PHE A 20 -35.89 -1.51 -28.73
N VAL A 21 -36.74 -1.63 -29.75
CA VAL A 21 -37.28 -2.92 -30.21
C VAL A 21 -36.28 -3.58 -31.17
N PRO A 22 -35.87 -4.84 -30.94
CA PRO A 22 -34.99 -5.56 -31.86
C PRO A 22 -35.61 -5.73 -33.25
N VAL A 23 -34.82 -5.48 -34.29
CA VAL A 23 -35.26 -5.68 -35.70
C VAL A 23 -35.42 -7.17 -36.01
N VAL A 24 -34.61 -8.03 -35.40
CA VAL A 24 -34.67 -9.50 -35.55
C VAL A 24 -34.31 -10.17 -34.22
N GLY A 25 -35.10 -11.16 -33.80
CA GLY A 25 -34.86 -11.95 -32.60
C GLY A 25 -35.03 -11.18 -31.30
N ALA A 26 -34.46 -11.71 -30.20
CA ALA A 26 -34.58 -11.12 -28.86
C ALA A 26 -33.35 -10.31 -28.42
N SER A 27 -32.36 -10.12 -29.30
CA SER A 27 -31.09 -9.48 -28.94
C SER A 27 -31.22 -7.96 -28.89
N ARG A 28 -30.87 -7.38 -27.73
CA ARG A 28 -30.87 -5.92 -27.50
C ARG A 28 -29.88 -5.16 -28.38
N TRP A 29 -28.89 -5.84 -28.94
CA TRP A 29 -27.91 -5.26 -29.87
C TRP A 29 -28.49 -5.01 -31.26
N LEU A 30 -29.52 -5.76 -31.64
CA LEU A 30 -30.22 -5.64 -32.92
C LEU A 30 -31.35 -4.61 -32.86
N ALA A 31 -31.56 -3.94 -31.73
CA ALA A 31 -32.42 -2.77 -31.67
C ALA A 31 -31.75 -1.59 -32.40
N PRO A 32 -32.51 -0.67 -33.03
CA PRO A 32 -31.96 0.49 -33.74
C PRO A 32 -30.95 1.30 -32.91
N VAL A 33 -31.20 1.50 -31.61
CA VAL A 33 -30.25 2.18 -30.70
C VAL A 33 -28.97 1.37 -30.48
N GLY A 34 -29.08 0.04 -30.42
CA GLY A 34 -27.93 -0.87 -30.34
C GLY A 34 -27.08 -0.85 -31.60
N ILE A 35 -27.72 -0.92 -32.77
CA ILE A 35 -27.06 -0.83 -34.08
C ILE A 35 -26.39 0.54 -34.25
N ALA A 36 -27.09 1.63 -33.94
CA ALA A 36 -26.54 2.97 -34.00
C ALA A 36 -25.33 3.13 -33.07
N ALA A 37 -25.37 2.57 -31.86
CA ALA A 37 -24.22 2.60 -30.95
C ALA A 37 -23.02 1.84 -31.52
N VAL A 38 -23.22 0.65 -32.11
CA VAL A 38 -22.15 -0.12 -32.75
C VAL A 38 -21.57 0.64 -33.94
N LEU A 39 -22.40 1.22 -34.79
CA LEU A 39 -21.97 2.02 -35.95
C LEU A 39 -21.20 3.27 -35.52
N LEU A 40 -21.64 3.98 -34.48
CA LEU A 40 -20.95 5.16 -33.96
C LEU A 40 -19.59 4.78 -33.36
N VAL A 41 -19.49 3.66 -32.64
CA VAL A 41 -18.21 3.14 -32.14
C VAL A 41 -17.29 2.76 -33.30
N ALA A 42 -17.81 2.04 -34.30
CA ALA A 42 -17.03 1.66 -35.48
C ALA A 42 -16.55 2.88 -36.27
N ALA A 43 -17.40 3.90 -36.44
CA ALA A 43 -17.07 5.16 -37.08
C ALA A 43 -16.04 5.96 -36.25
N PHE A 44 -16.16 5.97 -34.93
CA PHE A 44 -15.19 6.60 -34.04
C PHE A 44 -13.81 5.91 -34.12
N VAL A 45 -13.78 4.57 -34.12
CA VAL A 45 -12.54 3.79 -34.30
C VAL A 45 -11.94 4.04 -35.68
N ALA A 46 -12.74 3.99 -36.75
CA ALA A 46 -12.30 4.28 -38.10
C ALA A 46 -11.75 5.71 -38.22
N HIS A 47 -12.41 6.69 -37.59
CA HIS A 47 -11.95 8.08 -37.55
C HIS A 47 -10.62 8.22 -36.80
N CYS A 48 -10.47 7.56 -35.65
CA CYS A 48 -9.21 7.56 -34.89
C CYS A 48 -8.05 6.89 -35.64
N LEU A 49 -8.33 5.92 -36.52
CA LEU A 49 -7.32 5.23 -37.32
C LEU A 49 -6.94 5.96 -38.62
N THR A 50 -7.85 6.73 -39.21
CA THR A 50 -7.70 7.29 -40.57
C THR A 50 -7.58 8.81 -40.63
N ALA A 51 -8.04 9.55 -39.62
CA ALA A 51 -8.03 11.00 -39.65
C ALA A 51 -6.61 11.58 -39.53
N ARG A 52 -6.35 12.71 -40.19
CA ARG A 52 -5.09 13.47 -40.08
C ARG A 52 -4.90 14.15 -38.71
N ARG A 53 -5.98 14.33 -37.94
CA ARG A 53 -6.00 14.85 -36.57
C ARG A 53 -7.01 14.05 -35.73
N PRO A 54 -6.65 12.84 -35.31
CA PRO A 54 -7.57 12.01 -34.53
C PRO A 54 -7.78 12.60 -33.13
N LEU A 55 -8.97 12.42 -32.56
CA LEU A 55 -9.28 12.79 -31.18
C LEU A 55 -8.45 11.96 -30.17
N VAL A 56 -8.17 10.71 -30.53
CA VAL A 56 -7.26 9.81 -29.82
C VAL A 56 -6.33 9.20 -30.86
N ASP A 57 -5.04 9.52 -30.76
CA ASP A 57 -4.03 9.03 -31.70
C ASP A 57 -3.65 7.58 -31.39
N VAL A 58 -4.53 6.64 -31.77
CA VAL A 58 -4.39 5.20 -31.51
C VAL A 58 -3.11 4.64 -32.14
N ARG A 59 -2.68 5.20 -33.28
CA ARG A 59 -1.46 4.76 -33.99
C ARG A 59 -0.22 5.14 -33.19
N ARG A 60 -0.14 6.39 -32.73
CA ARG A 60 0.93 6.84 -31.86
C ARG A 60 0.91 6.12 -30.50
N TRP A 61 -0.27 5.80 -29.98
CA TRP A 61 -0.42 4.96 -28.79
C TRP A 61 0.15 3.55 -28.99
N ALA A 62 -0.11 2.91 -30.13
CA ALA A 62 0.44 1.59 -30.45
C ALA A 62 1.96 1.63 -30.64
N ASP A 63 2.50 2.71 -31.20
CA ASP A 63 3.94 2.90 -31.33
C ASP A 63 4.61 3.18 -29.98
N VAL A 64 3.99 3.98 -29.12
CA VAL A 64 4.44 4.21 -27.74
C VAL A 64 4.34 2.92 -26.92
N ALA A 65 3.28 2.13 -27.07
CA ALA A 65 3.11 0.85 -26.41
C ALA A 65 4.14 -0.19 -26.90
N ARG A 66 4.55 -0.15 -28.17
CA ARG A 66 5.65 -1.00 -28.68
C ARG A 66 7.03 -0.59 -28.19
N ARG A 67 7.24 0.71 -27.96
CA ARG A 67 8.47 1.24 -27.33
C ARG A 67 8.48 1.06 -25.82
N ALA A 68 7.31 0.93 -25.20
CA ALA A 68 7.18 0.53 -23.81
C ALA A 68 7.45 -0.97 -23.70
N ASP A 69 8.28 -1.36 -22.73
CA ASP A 69 8.51 -2.77 -22.40
C ASP A 69 7.29 -3.35 -21.68
N LEU A 70 6.27 -3.70 -22.47
CA LEU A 70 5.01 -4.28 -21.99
C LEU A 70 5.24 -5.62 -21.28
N LEU A 71 6.26 -6.37 -21.70
CA LEU A 71 6.60 -7.65 -21.08
C LEU A 71 7.16 -7.43 -19.67
N GLY A 72 8.10 -6.50 -19.51
CA GLY A 72 8.62 -6.12 -18.20
C GLY A 72 7.52 -5.57 -17.28
N ALA A 73 6.63 -4.72 -17.82
CA ALA A 73 5.47 -4.21 -17.07
C ALA A 73 4.49 -5.33 -16.66
N ALA A 74 4.21 -6.28 -17.55
CA ALA A 74 3.33 -7.41 -17.25
C ALA A 74 3.93 -8.34 -16.19
N LEU A 75 5.23 -8.66 -16.28
CA LEU A 75 5.95 -9.48 -15.30
C LEU A 75 5.99 -8.82 -13.92
N LEU A 76 6.27 -7.51 -13.87
CA LEU A 76 6.24 -6.75 -12.63
C LEU A 76 4.82 -6.68 -12.05
N GLY A 77 3.83 -6.40 -12.90
CA GLY A 77 2.42 -6.36 -12.50
C GLY A 77 1.91 -7.70 -11.96
N THR A 78 2.28 -8.82 -12.59
CA THR A 78 1.93 -10.15 -12.09
C THR A 78 2.63 -10.49 -10.79
N ALA A 79 3.92 -10.13 -10.64
CA ALA A 79 4.63 -10.33 -9.38
C ALA A 79 3.96 -9.58 -8.23
N LEU A 80 3.56 -8.32 -8.44
CA LEU A 80 2.87 -7.52 -7.43
C LEU A 80 1.45 -8.00 -7.15
N ALA A 81 0.70 -8.35 -8.20
CA ALA A 81 -0.67 -8.83 -8.05
C ALA A 81 -0.70 -10.16 -7.29
N GLY A 82 0.19 -11.09 -7.61
CA GLY A 82 0.28 -12.38 -6.91
C GLY A 82 0.65 -12.21 -5.44
N ILE A 83 1.58 -11.30 -5.14
CA ILE A 83 1.92 -10.88 -3.79
C ILE A 83 0.68 -10.34 -3.05
N VAL A 84 0.01 -9.32 -3.61
CA VAL A 84 -1.15 -8.69 -2.97
C VAL A 84 -2.25 -9.71 -2.74
N LEU A 85 -2.53 -10.58 -3.73
CA LEU A 85 -3.57 -11.59 -3.64
C LEU A 85 -3.24 -12.69 -2.61
N ALA A 86 -1.96 -13.06 -2.46
CA ALA A 86 -1.52 -14.02 -1.46
C ALA A 86 -1.85 -13.56 -0.04
N PHE A 87 -1.74 -12.26 0.24
CA PHE A 87 -2.05 -11.67 1.55
C PHE A 87 -3.51 -11.24 1.68
N ALA A 88 -4.13 -10.72 0.63
CA ALA A 88 -5.52 -10.24 0.65
C ALA A 88 -6.55 -11.37 0.81
N THR A 89 -6.23 -12.58 0.37
CA THR A 89 -7.12 -13.76 0.48
C THR A 89 -6.96 -14.51 1.80
N ALA A 90 -6.03 -14.10 2.67
CA ALA A 90 -5.88 -14.71 3.99
C ALA A 90 -7.05 -14.33 4.89
N ASN A 91 -7.74 -15.32 5.48
CA ASN A 91 -8.76 -15.08 6.50
C ASN A 91 -8.08 -14.98 7.88
N PRO A 92 -8.05 -13.80 8.52
CA PRO A 92 -7.33 -13.58 9.77
C PRO A 92 -7.82 -14.43 10.95
N GLN A 93 -9.02 -15.01 10.86
CA GLN A 93 -9.60 -15.83 11.90
C GLN A 93 -9.16 -17.30 11.88
N VAL A 94 -8.53 -17.77 10.79
CA VAL A 94 -8.26 -19.21 10.58
C VAL A 94 -6.80 -19.52 10.22
N ALA A 95 -6.12 -18.66 9.45
CA ALA A 95 -4.70 -18.84 9.12
C ALA A 95 -4.06 -17.57 8.54
N VAL A 96 -2.76 -17.38 8.79
CA VAL A 96 -1.94 -16.28 8.23
C VAL A 96 -1.76 -16.42 6.71
N PHE A 97 -1.94 -17.62 6.15
CA PHE A 97 -1.92 -17.89 4.71
C PHE A 97 -3.18 -18.64 4.27
N SER A 98 -3.80 -18.19 3.17
CA SER A 98 -4.72 -19.03 2.39
C SER A 98 -3.95 -20.25 1.85
N PRO A 99 -4.58 -21.43 1.67
CA PRO A 99 -3.93 -22.60 1.05
C PRO A 99 -3.30 -22.31 -0.32
N VAL A 100 -3.78 -21.25 -1.00
CA VAL A 100 -3.28 -20.81 -2.32
C VAL A 100 -2.10 -19.82 -2.20
N GLY A 101 -1.89 -19.23 -1.02
CA GLY A 101 -0.88 -18.20 -0.75
C GLY A 101 0.55 -18.61 -1.13
N PRO A 102 1.06 -19.80 -0.72
CA PRO A 102 2.40 -20.25 -1.10
C PRO A 102 2.60 -20.36 -2.61
N TRP A 103 1.58 -20.84 -3.35
CA TRP A 103 1.64 -20.95 -4.81
C TRP A 103 1.62 -19.58 -5.50
N LEU A 104 0.82 -18.64 -5.00
CA LEU A 104 0.81 -17.25 -5.49
C LEU A 104 2.16 -16.56 -5.23
N LEU A 105 2.79 -16.80 -4.08
CA LEU A 105 4.12 -16.29 -3.76
C LEU A 105 5.21 -16.92 -4.64
N LEU A 106 5.13 -18.24 -4.90
CA LEU A 106 6.02 -18.93 -5.83
C LEU A 106 5.89 -18.37 -7.25
N GLY A 107 4.67 -18.19 -7.74
CA GLY A 107 4.39 -17.56 -9.03
C GLY A 107 4.90 -16.11 -9.09
N SER A 108 4.76 -15.37 -8.00
CA SER A 108 5.28 -13.99 -7.90
C SER A 108 6.80 -13.93 -7.90
N ALA A 109 7.46 -14.85 -7.18
CA ALA A 109 8.92 -14.97 -7.17
C ALA A 109 9.46 -15.37 -8.54
N ALA A 110 8.77 -16.28 -9.25
CA ALA A 110 9.11 -16.66 -10.62
C ALA A 110 8.94 -15.47 -11.58
N ALA A 111 7.83 -14.73 -11.50
CA ALA A 111 7.59 -13.53 -12.31
C ALA A 111 8.63 -12.43 -12.04
N ALA A 112 9.02 -12.23 -10.77
CA ALA A 112 10.10 -11.33 -10.39
C ALA A 112 11.46 -11.78 -10.93
N GLY A 113 11.77 -13.09 -10.86
CA GLY A 113 13.00 -13.65 -11.43
C GLY A 113 13.07 -13.48 -12.95
N LEU A 114 11.97 -13.74 -13.64
CA LEU A 114 11.82 -13.51 -15.08
C LEU A 114 11.98 -12.02 -15.43
N PHE A 115 11.40 -11.12 -14.63
CA PHE A 115 11.58 -9.68 -14.79
C PHE A 115 13.06 -9.28 -14.66
N VAL A 116 13.79 -9.80 -13.67
CA VAL A 116 15.22 -9.52 -13.49
C VAL A 116 16.04 -10.03 -14.68
N VAL A 117 15.74 -11.22 -15.19
CA VAL A 117 16.42 -11.78 -16.37
C VAL A 117 16.11 -10.96 -17.62
N HIS A 118 14.85 -10.56 -17.80
CA HIS A 118 14.40 -9.71 -18.90
C HIS A 118 15.09 -8.35 -18.89
N LEU A 119 15.17 -7.70 -17.72
CA LEU A 119 15.83 -6.41 -17.55
C LEU A 119 17.33 -6.46 -17.88
N ARG A 120 17.98 -7.61 -17.63
CA ARG A 120 19.39 -7.82 -17.98
C ARG A 120 19.60 -7.98 -19.49
N ARG A 121 18.65 -8.60 -20.19
CA ARG A 121 18.76 -8.96 -21.62
C ARG A 121 18.16 -7.94 -22.59
N ALA A 122 17.25 -7.08 -22.15
CA ALA A 122 16.59 -6.11 -23.03
C ALA A 122 17.58 -5.07 -23.60
N GLU A 123 17.39 -4.71 -24.87
CA GLU A 123 18.17 -3.69 -25.59
C GLU A 123 17.73 -2.27 -25.16
N GLU A 124 16.42 -2.05 -24.99
CA GLU A 124 15.81 -0.86 -24.38
C GLU A 124 15.07 -1.23 -23.08
N PRO A 125 15.78 -1.47 -21.95
CA PRO A 125 15.14 -1.86 -20.70
C PRO A 125 14.33 -0.69 -20.09
N LEU A 126 13.21 -0.99 -19.41
CA LEU A 126 12.43 0.00 -18.61
C LEU A 126 13.28 0.78 -17.61
N LEU A 127 14.34 0.16 -17.14
CA LEU A 127 15.29 0.73 -16.22
C LEU A 127 16.64 0.84 -16.92
N PRO A 128 17.02 2.04 -17.39
CA PRO A 128 18.34 2.29 -17.94
C PRO A 128 19.41 1.82 -16.98
N ARG A 129 20.37 1.08 -17.51
CA ARG A 129 21.52 0.56 -16.75
C ARG A 129 22.28 1.76 -16.17
N GLY A 130 22.21 1.96 -14.86
CA GLY A 130 22.85 3.10 -14.18
C GLY A 130 21.91 4.05 -13.44
N ALA A 131 20.59 4.00 -13.70
CA ALA A 131 19.61 4.92 -13.10
C ALA A 131 19.59 4.89 -11.56
N PHE A 132 19.96 3.76 -10.94
CA PHE A 132 20.00 3.58 -9.48
C PHE A 132 21.40 3.53 -8.88
N VAL A 133 22.46 3.74 -9.67
CA VAL A 133 23.84 3.73 -9.17
C VAL A 133 24.11 4.99 -8.32
N ARG A 134 23.34 6.05 -8.53
CA ARG A 134 23.37 7.25 -7.69
C ARG A 134 22.83 6.94 -6.30
N THR A 135 23.60 7.33 -5.27
CA THR A 135 23.30 7.08 -3.84
C THR A 135 21.90 7.52 -3.42
N GLY A 136 21.38 8.63 -3.97
CA GLY A 136 20.04 9.12 -3.68
C GLY A 136 18.91 8.18 -4.14
N ALA A 137 19.08 7.51 -5.29
CA ALA A 137 18.03 6.68 -5.88
C ALA A 137 17.86 5.35 -5.13
N TRP A 138 18.95 4.59 -4.92
CA TRP A 138 18.88 3.37 -4.10
C TRP A 138 18.56 3.68 -2.63
N GLY A 139 19.07 4.80 -2.11
CA GLY A 139 18.75 5.28 -0.77
C GLY A 139 17.25 5.50 -0.54
N ALA A 140 16.56 6.16 -1.49
CA ALA A 140 15.12 6.36 -1.41
C ALA A 140 14.33 5.03 -1.43
N LEU A 141 14.79 4.03 -2.21
CA LEU A 141 14.20 2.70 -2.21
C LEU A 141 14.38 2.00 -0.86
N ALA A 142 15.60 2.05 -0.29
CA ALA A 142 15.89 1.47 1.02
C ALA A 142 15.08 2.14 2.15
N VAL A 143 14.99 3.47 2.14
CA VAL A 143 14.12 4.21 3.08
C VAL A 143 12.66 3.79 2.91
N SER A 144 12.15 3.72 1.68
CA SER A 144 10.76 3.31 1.41
C SER A 144 10.47 1.88 1.89
N PHE A 145 11.43 0.96 1.77
CA PHE A 145 11.34 -0.39 2.31
C PHE A 145 11.15 -0.38 3.83
N PHE A 146 12.02 0.29 4.59
CA PHE A 146 11.90 0.35 6.05
C PHE A 146 10.67 1.15 6.52
N VAL A 147 10.28 2.20 5.78
CA VAL A 147 9.00 2.90 5.98
C VAL A 147 7.84 1.90 5.84
N GLY A 148 7.84 1.07 4.81
CA GLY A 148 6.84 0.01 4.61
C GLY A 148 6.85 -1.00 5.78
N SER A 149 8.03 -1.46 6.21
CA SER A 149 8.16 -2.42 7.31
C SER A 149 7.64 -1.88 8.65
N ALA A 150 7.80 -0.59 8.93
CA ALA A 150 7.21 0.03 10.12
C ALA A 150 5.71 0.33 9.93
N LEU A 151 5.30 0.76 8.74
CA LEU A 151 3.92 1.16 8.46
C LEU A 151 2.93 -0.01 8.57
N ILE A 152 3.32 -1.21 8.14
CA ILE A 152 2.46 -2.40 8.25
C ILE A 152 2.15 -2.75 9.71
N ALA A 153 3.09 -2.53 10.64
CA ALA A 153 2.89 -2.75 12.06
C ALA A 153 1.78 -1.83 12.59
N ALA A 154 1.76 -0.56 12.19
CA ALA A 154 0.65 0.32 12.53
C ALA A 154 -0.67 -0.17 11.93
N LEU A 155 -0.69 -0.50 10.63
CA LEU A 155 -1.92 -0.86 9.91
C LEU A 155 -2.58 -2.14 10.45
N VAL A 156 -1.79 -3.11 10.91
CA VAL A 156 -2.28 -4.41 11.36
C VAL A 156 -2.44 -4.44 12.88
N ASP A 157 -1.42 -4.00 13.63
CA ASP A 157 -1.36 -4.22 15.07
C ASP A 157 -2.16 -3.19 15.88
N ILE A 158 -2.41 -1.99 15.35
CA ILE A 158 -3.28 -1.01 16.05
C ILE A 158 -4.74 -1.52 16.15
N PRO A 159 -5.40 -1.96 15.06
CA PRO A 159 -6.73 -2.57 15.16
C PRO A 159 -6.74 -3.85 16.01
N ILE A 160 -5.68 -4.67 15.95
CA ILE A 160 -5.56 -5.88 16.78
C ILE A 160 -5.49 -5.50 18.26
N PHE A 161 -4.63 -4.55 18.62
CA PHE A 161 -4.51 -4.02 19.98
C PHE A 161 -5.87 -3.50 20.47
N ALA A 162 -6.57 -2.70 19.66
CA ALA A 162 -7.87 -2.16 20.00
C ALA A 162 -8.94 -3.24 20.24
N ARG A 163 -8.94 -4.31 19.42
CA ARG A 163 -9.85 -5.45 19.61
C ARG A 163 -9.52 -6.27 20.85
N VAL A 164 -8.26 -6.55 21.13
CA VAL A 164 -7.87 -7.39 22.28
C VAL A 164 -8.16 -6.68 23.62
N THR A 165 -8.06 -5.35 23.64
CA THR A 165 -8.16 -4.52 24.85
C THR A 165 -9.55 -3.97 25.11
N VAL A 166 -9.95 -2.90 24.39
CA VAL A 166 -11.11 -2.05 24.71
C VAL A 166 -12.34 -2.40 23.89
N TYR A 167 -12.19 -2.87 22.64
CA TYR A 167 -13.28 -3.14 21.71
C TYR A 167 -13.35 -4.62 21.26
N PRO A 168 -13.51 -5.59 22.19
CA PRO A 168 -13.46 -7.02 21.86
C PRO A 168 -14.62 -7.51 20.99
N ALA A 169 -15.77 -6.84 21.03
CA ALA A 169 -16.97 -7.23 20.28
C ALA A 169 -17.22 -6.39 19.00
N SER A 170 -16.48 -5.29 18.80
CA SER A 170 -16.75 -4.32 17.73
C SER A 170 -15.56 -4.14 16.81
N GLN A 171 -15.69 -4.61 15.56
CA GLN A 171 -14.67 -4.42 14.53
C GLN A 171 -14.62 -2.96 14.05
N LEU A 172 -15.77 -2.28 14.03
CA LEU A 172 -15.89 -0.90 13.59
C LEU A 172 -15.12 0.04 14.53
N ASP A 173 -15.32 -0.09 15.85
CA ASP A 173 -14.67 0.79 16.82
C ASP A 173 -13.15 0.61 16.83
N ALA A 174 -12.67 -0.63 16.68
CA ALA A 174 -11.25 -0.90 16.52
C ALA A 174 -10.67 -0.29 15.23
N ALA A 175 -11.41 -0.34 14.12
CA ALA A 175 -11.01 0.32 12.88
C ALA A 175 -10.99 1.85 13.02
N LEU A 176 -11.93 2.45 13.77
CA LEU A 176 -11.95 3.88 14.05
C LEU A 176 -10.72 4.37 14.85
N VAL A 177 -10.08 3.51 15.64
CA VAL A 177 -8.78 3.83 16.26
C VAL A 177 -7.70 4.01 15.20
N LEU A 178 -7.62 3.11 14.22
CA LEU A 178 -6.68 3.21 13.10
C LEU A 178 -6.96 4.44 12.22
N VAL A 179 -8.22 4.86 12.09
CA VAL A 179 -8.56 6.09 11.35
C VAL A 179 -7.84 7.31 11.91
N ARG A 180 -7.61 7.40 13.23
CA ARG A 180 -6.88 8.53 13.86
C ARG A 180 -5.44 8.64 13.32
N PHE A 181 -4.78 7.49 13.15
CA PHE A 181 -3.47 7.40 12.50
C PHE A 181 -3.55 7.74 11.01
N LEU A 182 -4.56 7.20 10.29
CA LEU A 182 -4.71 7.40 8.85
C LEU A 182 -5.06 8.85 8.48
N VAL A 183 -5.79 9.59 9.32
CA VAL A 183 -6.12 11.01 9.09
C VAL A 183 -4.90 11.90 9.28
N ALA A 184 -4.04 11.56 10.24
CA ALA A 184 -2.79 12.28 10.49
C ALA A 184 -1.80 12.16 9.31
N LEU A 185 -1.84 11.04 8.58
CA LEU A 185 -0.88 10.73 7.51
C LEU A 185 -0.95 11.71 6.31
N PRO A 186 -2.11 12.01 5.70
CA PRO A 186 -2.23 13.04 4.67
C PRO A 186 -1.79 14.42 5.14
N VAL A 187 -2.13 14.80 6.38
CA VAL A 187 -1.72 16.09 6.96
C VAL A 187 -0.19 16.16 7.03
N GLY A 188 0.44 15.08 7.50
CA GLY A 188 1.89 14.96 7.52
C GLY A 188 2.49 15.01 6.12
N ALA A 189 1.86 14.39 5.12
CA ALA A 189 2.34 14.39 3.73
C ALA A 189 2.34 15.79 3.12
N LEU A 190 1.30 16.59 3.37
CA LEU A 190 1.24 17.99 2.95
C LEU A 190 2.30 18.82 3.67
N ALA A 191 2.44 18.65 4.99
CA ALA A 191 3.45 19.34 5.78
C ALA A 191 4.88 19.00 5.33
N GLY A 192 5.17 17.72 5.07
CA GLY A 192 6.46 17.24 4.56
C GLY A 192 6.78 17.81 3.19
N GLY A 193 5.81 17.78 2.26
CA GLY A 193 5.96 18.37 0.92
C GLY A 193 6.12 19.89 0.92
N TYR A 194 5.55 20.59 1.92
CA TYR A 194 5.81 22.02 2.11
C TYR A 194 7.18 22.28 2.73
N ALA A 195 7.58 21.50 3.73
CA ALA A 195 8.86 21.65 4.44
C ALA A 195 10.07 21.48 3.52
N THR A 196 9.99 20.62 2.50
CA THR A 196 11.06 20.43 1.51
C THR A 196 11.37 21.65 0.63
N ARG A 197 10.52 22.69 0.68
CA ARG A 197 10.82 23.98 0.02
C ARG A 197 11.94 24.74 0.71
N ARG A 198 12.17 24.50 2.01
CA ARG A 198 13.15 25.23 2.84
C ARG A 198 14.17 24.33 3.52
N VAL A 199 13.82 23.07 3.76
CA VAL A 199 14.63 22.11 4.50
C VAL A 199 15.07 20.99 3.55
N PRO A 200 16.32 20.49 3.64
CA PRO A 200 16.76 19.37 2.82
C PRO A 200 15.89 18.13 3.02
N VAL A 201 15.64 17.41 1.92
CA VAL A 201 14.74 16.25 1.86
C VAL A 201 15.11 15.19 2.91
N GLY A 202 16.40 14.84 3.02
CA GLY A 202 16.86 13.86 4.00
C GLY A 202 16.55 14.23 5.45
N VAL A 203 16.59 15.52 5.80
CA VAL A 203 16.28 16.00 7.15
C VAL A 203 14.79 15.92 7.45
N VAL A 204 13.94 16.35 6.51
CA VAL A 204 12.47 16.28 6.68
C VAL A 204 12.04 14.82 6.85
N THR A 205 12.56 13.91 6.02
CA THR A 205 12.30 12.47 6.13
C THR A 205 12.78 11.92 7.47
N ALA A 206 14.00 12.27 7.90
CA ALA A 206 14.54 11.78 9.17
C ALA A 206 13.72 12.24 10.37
N VAL A 207 13.31 13.52 10.40
CA VAL A 207 12.43 14.05 11.45
C VAL A 207 11.09 13.32 11.45
N GLY A 208 10.47 13.13 10.28
CA GLY A 208 9.22 12.37 10.17
C GLY A 208 9.37 10.94 10.72
N MET A 209 10.44 10.25 10.35
CA MET A 209 10.67 8.88 10.81
C MET A 209 11.04 8.80 12.30
N LEU A 210 11.70 9.80 12.87
CA LEU A 210 11.94 9.88 14.32
C LEU A 210 10.63 10.17 15.09
N LEU A 211 9.74 10.99 14.55
CA LEU A 211 8.39 11.17 15.11
C LEU A 211 7.61 9.85 15.07
N ALA A 212 7.70 9.10 13.97
CA ALA A 212 7.10 7.77 13.87
C ALA A 212 7.68 6.79 14.90
N ALA A 213 9.01 6.77 15.05
CA ALA A 213 9.68 5.96 16.06
C ALA A 213 9.21 6.31 17.47
N GLY A 214 9.16 7.60 17.83
CA GLY A 214 8.66 8.06 19.12
C GLY A 214 7.20 7.65 19.37
N GLY A 215 6.37 7.67 18.33
CA GLY A 215 4.98 7.22 18.41
C GLY A 215 4.89 5.73 18.74
N PHE A 216 5.66 4.89 18.05
CA PHE A 216 5.71 3.46 18.33
C PHE A 216 6.32 3.12 19.69
N THR A 217 7.39 3.80 20.10
CA THR A 217 7.97 3.62 21.44
C THR A 217 6.99 3.98 22.55
N TRP A 218 6.13 4.97 22.33
CA TRP A 218 5.05 5.27 23.27
C TRP A 218 3.94 4.20 23.21
N MET A 219 3.57 3.70 22.04
CA MET A 219 2.61 2.60 21.93
C MET A 219 3.11 1.31 22.60
N SER A 220 4.42 1.07 22.63
CA SER A 220 4.99 -0.10 23.33
C SER A 220 4.85 -0.03 24.86
N THR A 221 4.37 1.07 25.43
CA THR A 221 4.07 1.18 26.87
C THR A 221 2.57 1.09 27.17
N TRP A 222 1.72 0.77 26.19
CA TRP A 222 0.27 0.72 26.40
C TRP A 222 -0.20 -0.52 27.18
N GLY A 223 -1.01 -0.30 28.21
CA GLY A 223 -1.69 -1.37 28.93
C GLY A 223 -3.11 -1.66 28.41
N LEU A 224 -3.80 -2.57 29.09
CA LEU A 224 -5.16 -3.01 28.74
C LEU A 224 -6.22 -1.89 28.71
N THR A 225 -5.98 -0.78 29.40
CA THR A 225 -6.91 0.35 29.52
C THR A 225 -6.46 1.61 28.80
N SER A 226 -5.25 1.64 28.22
CA SER A 226 -4.64 2.86 27.69
C SER A 226 -5.50 3.53 26.62
N LEU A 227 -6.18 2.77 25.76
CA LEU A 227 -7.06 3.32 24.71
C LEU A 227 -8.32 4.02 25.22
N ARG A 228 -8.68 3.88 26.50
CA ARG A 228 -9.78 4.64 27.12
C ARG A 228 -9.39 6.09 27.41
N ASP A 229 -8.10 6.35 27.56
CA ASP A 229 -7.58 7.68 27.78
C ASP A 229 -7.46 8.42 26.44
N PRO A 230 -8.01 9.65 26.30
CA PRO A 230 -7.78 10.50 25.13
C PRO A 230 -6.30 10.67 24.76
N VAL A 231 -5.40 10.63 25.75
CA VAL A 231 -3.94 10.71 25.59
C VAL A 231 -3.38 9.63 24.65
N ALA A 232 -4.02 8.45 24.57
CA ALA A 232 -3.62 7.41 23.63
C ALA A 232 -3.77 7.82 22.15
N THR A 233 -4.52 8.88 21.85
CA THR A 233 -4.61 9.42 20.48
C THR A 233 -3.32 10.13 20.05
N LEU A 234 -2.54 10.67 21.00
CA LEU A 234 -1.31 11.41 20.69
C LEU A 234 -0.26 10.56 19.95
N PRO A 235 0.15 9.38 20.43
CA PRO A 235 1.13 8.57 19.71
C PRO A 235 0.62 8.09 18.34
N LEU A 236 -0.69 7.84 18.19
CA LEU A 236 -1.32 7.51 16.90
C LEU A 236 -1.15 8.64 15.89
N VAL A 237 -1.46 9.86 16.32
CA VAL A 237 -1.33 11.06 15.49
C VAL A 237 0.14 11.37 15.21
N LEU A 238 1.02 11.26 16.22
CA LEU A 238 2.46 11.47 16.09
C LEU A 238 3.05 10.50 15.06
N ALA A 239 2.69 9.22 15.14
CA ALA A 239 3.15 8.22 14.19
C ALA A 239 2.63 8.47 12.78
N GLY A 240 1.32 8.75 12.64
CA GLY A 240 0.71 9.05 11.35
C GLY A 240 1.32 10.28 10.69
N LEU A 241 1.48 11.38 11.44
CA LEU A 241 2.16 12.59 10.98
C LEU A 241 3.60 12.29 10.56
N GLY A 242 4.33 11.51 11.36
CA GLY A 242 5.72 11.13 11.09
C GLY A 242 5.89 10.39 9.76
N PHE A 243 5.06 9.37 9.51
CA PHE A 243 5.03 8.68 8.22
C PHE A 243 4.64 9.62 7.07
N GLY A 244 3.62 10.45 7.27
CA GLY A 244 3.19 11.46 6.31
C GLY A 244 4.36 12.36 5.90
N LEU A 245 5.06 12.94 6.89
CA LEU A 245 6.21 13.82 6.67
C LEU A 245 7.30 13.18 5.81
N ALA A 246 7.50 11.87 5.91
CA ALA A 246 8.54 11.14 5.19
C ALA A 246 8.14 10.74 3.76
N LEU A 247 6.87 10.43 3.50
CA LEU A 247 6.42 9.84 2.23
C LEU A 247 6.64 10.73 1.01
N ALA A 248 6.21 12.00 1.10
CA ALA A 248 6.34 12.94 -0.02
C ALA A 248 7.81 13.30 -0.32
N PRO A 249 8.66 13.64 0.67
CA PRO A 249 10.08 13.94 0.41
C PRO A 249 10.85 12.74 -0.15
N VAL A 250 10.62 11.51 0.33
CA VAL A 250 11.29 10.32 -0.21
C VAL A 250 11.00 10.15 -1.70
N ASN A 251 9.75 10.38 -2.12
CA ASN A 251 9.39 10.34 -3.54
C ASN A 251 10.11 11.44 -4.33
N ALA A 252 10.14 12.67 -3.80
CA ALA A 252 10.85 13.77 -4.43
C ALA A 252 12.37 13.51 -4.55
N ALA A 253 12.99 12.89 -3.53
CA ALA A 253 14.42 12.53 -3.56
C ALA A 253 14.74 11.54 -4.68
N LEU A 254 13.87 10.53 -4.85
CA LEU A 254 14.04 9.55 -5.90
C LEU A 254 13.94 10.19 -7.28
N LEU A 255 12.90 10.99 -7.50
CA LEU A 255 12.69 11.68 -8.78
C LEU A 255 13.86 12.63 -9.10
N ALA A 256 14.36 13.37 -8.11
CA ALA A 256 15.52 14.24 -8.27
C ALA A 256 16.83 13.49 -8.56
N ALA A 257 16.94 12.23 -8.16
CA ALA A 257 18.12 11.40 -8.42
C ALA A 257 18.08 10.70 -9.78
N THR A 258 16.89 10.58 -10.38
CA THR A 258 16.65 9.87 -11.66
C THR A 258 16.37 10.82 -12.83
N GLU A 259 16.65 10.36 -14.04
CA GLU A 259 16.34 11.12 -15.27
C GLU A 259 14.83 11.16 -15.54
N ASP A 260 14.35 12.24 -16.16
CA ASP A 260 12.92 12.46 -16.43
C ASP A 260 12.26 11.31 -17.21
N ALA A 261 13.03 10.67 -18.10
CA ALA A 261 12.58 9.54 -18.90
C ALA A 261 12.16 8.32 -18.06
N VAL A 262 12.60 8.21 -16.81
CA VAL A 262 12.38 7.03 -15.95
C VAL A 262 11.56 7.31 -14.69
N HIS A 263 11.06 8.54 -14.52
CA HIS A 263 10.29 8.94 -13.31
C HIS A 263 9.08 8.04 -13.04
N GLY A 264 8.41 7.58 -14.09
CA GLY A 264 7.29 6.65 -13.98
C GLY A 264 7.70 5.31 -13.36
N VAL A 265 8.80 4.72 -13.83
CA VAL A 265 9.29 3.43 -13.33
C VAL A 265 9.94 3.59 -11.96
N ALA A 266 10.64 4.69 -11.70
CA ALA A 266 11.22 5.00 -10.40
C ALA A 266 10.13 5.12 -9.33
N SER A 267 9.06 5.88 -9.59
CA SER A 267 7.91 6.01 -8.68
C SER A 267 7.25 4.66 -8.41
N ALA A 268 7.08 3.83 -9.45
CA ALA A 268 6.55 2.47 -9.28
C ALA A 268 7.45 1.63 -8.37
N LEU A 269 8.78 1.61 -8.60
CA LEU A 269 9.73 0.89 -7.75
C LEU A 269 9.72 1.36 -6.30
N LEU A 270 9.49 2.65 -6.05
CA LEU A 270 9.35 3.17 -4.69
C LEU A 270 8.16 2.54 -3.95
N VAL A 271 7.04 2.40 -4.65
CA VAL A 271 5.83 1.74 -4.14
C VAL A 271 6.08 0.24 -3.95
N VAL A 272 6.74 -0.42 -4.91
CA VAL A 272 7.13 -1.83 -4.79
C VAL A 272 8.03 -2.05 -3.57
N ALA A 273 9.07 -1.24 -3.40
CA ALA A 273 9.97 -1.31 -2.25
C ALA A 273 9.20 -1.20 -0.93
N ARG A 274 8.22 -0.29 -0.85
CA ARG A 274 7.33 -0.15 0.31
C ARG A 274 6.47 -1.38 0.52
N MET A 275 5.87 -1.93 -0.53
CA MET A 275 5.06 -3.14 -0.43
C MET A 275 5.89 -4.33 0.04
N VAL A 276 7.07 -4.56 -0.55
CA VAL A 276 8.00 -5.60 -0.11
C VAL A 276 8.39 -5.37 1.36
N GLY A 277 8.65 -4.13 1.74
CA GLY A 277 8.88 -3.72 3.12
C GLY A 277 7.74 -4.12 4.06
N MET A 278 6.49 -3.89 3.68
CA MET A 278 5.32 -4.30 4.46
C MET A 278 5.26 -5.83 4.65
N LEU A 279 5.58 -6.61 3.61
CA LEU A 279 5.48 -8.08 3.67
C LEU A 279 6.60 -8.70 4.49
N VAL A 280 7.82 -8.22 4.29
CA VAL A 280 8.97 -8.67 5.09
C VAL A 280 8.79 -8.20 6.53
N GLY A 281 8.33 -6.97 6.72
CA GLY A 281 8.06 -6.37 8.02
C GLY A 281 7.05 -7.17 8.83
N ILE A 282 5.87 -7.46 8.28
CA ILE A 282 4.84 -8.22 9.01
C ILE A 282 5.36 -9.60 9.41
N SER A 283 6.05 -10.30 8.51
CA SER A 283 6.57 -11.64 8.80
C SER A 283 7.65 -11.62 9.88
N ALA A 284 8.62 -10.71 9.78
CA ALA A 284 9.72 -10.59 10.73
C ALA A 284 9.22 -10.14 12.11
N LEU A 285 8.41 -9.07 12.15
CA LEU A 285 7.87 -8.53 13.40
C LEU A 285 6.93 -9.53 14.08
N THR A 286 6.06 -10.21 13.32
CA THR A 286 5.20 -11.27 13.89
C THR A 286 6.03 -12.41 14.44
N THR A 287 7.08 -12.85 13.74
CA THR A 287 7.97 -13.92 14.22
C THR A 287 8.65 -13.53 15.52
N ILE A 288 9.18 -12.30 15.62
CA ILE A 288 9.83 -11.79 16.83
C ILE A 288 8.80 -11.66 17.98
N GLY A 289 7.62 -11.11 17.70
CA GLY A 289 6.54 -10.97 18.66
C GLY A 289 6.05 -12.31 19.19
N LEU A 290 5.86 -13.31 18.32
CA LEU A 290 5.44 -14.66 18.72
C LEU A 290 6.51 -15.37 19.56
N ARG A 291 7.80 -15.20 19.25
CA ARG A 291 8.88 -15.73 20.10
C ARG A 291 8.79 -15.14 21.52
N ARG A 292 8.52 -13.84 21.63
CA ARG A 292 8.32 -13.20 22.94
C ARG A 292 7.06 -13.72 23.64
N TYR A 293 5.94 -13.84 22.91
CA TYR A 293 4.70 -14.41 23.42
C TYR A 293 4.93 -15.79 24.03
N TYR A 294 5.56 -16.71 23.28
CA TYR A 294 5.81 -18.06 23.77
C TYR A 294 6.76 -18.07 24.97
N ALA A 295 7.77 -17.20 25.01
CA ALA A 295 8.66 -17.09 26.16
C ALA A 295 7.91 -16.70 27.44
N VAL A 296 6.96 -15.77 27.34
CA VAL A 296 6.10 -15.38 28.48
C VAL A 296 5.07 -16.47 28.78
N GLN A 297 4.54 -17.14 27.76
CA GLN A 297 3.49 -18.15 27.90
C GLN A 297 3.92 -19.37 28.72
N VAL A 298 5.19 -19.78 28.64
CA VAL A 298 5.72 -20.91 29.41
C VAL A 298 5.61 -20.68 30.92
N ASP A 299 5.66 -19.41 31.36
CA ASP A 299 5.60 -19.04 32.78
C ASP A 299 4.14 -18.85 33.27
N LEU A 300 3.13 -18.99 32.40
CA LEU A 300 1.73 -18.88 32.84
C LEU A 300 1.32 -20.11 33.68
N PRO A 301 0.67 -19.90 34.85
CA PRO A 301 0.13 -21.00 35.66
C PRO A 301 -0.96 -21.77 34.90
N ALA A 302 -1.14 -23.05 35.24
CA ALA A 302 -2.14 -23.87 34.58
C ALA A 302 -3.56 -23.35 34.87
N PRO A 303 -4.53 -23.50 33.93
CA PRO A 303 -5.91 -23.07 34.16
C PRO A 303 -6.52 -23.64 35.44
N SER A 304 -6.14 -24.87 35.82
CA SER A 304 -6.58 -25.54 37.05
C SER A 304 -6.10 -24.86 38.34
N ASP A 305 -4.99 -24.12 38.28
CA ASP A 305 -4.38 -23.46 39.44
C ASP A 305 -4.99 -22.08 39.68
N VAL A 306 -5.60 -21.50 38.64
CA VAL A 306 -6.14 -20.14 38.64
C VAL A 306 -7.66 -20.13 38.66
N CYS A 307 -8.31 -21.08 38.00
CA CYS A 307 -9.76 -21.15 37.88
C CYS A 307 -10.35 -22.12 38.91
N SER A 308 -11.30 -21.61 39.72
CA SER A 308 -12.01 -22.43 40.73
C SER A 308 -12.95 -23.48 40.13
N SER A 309 -13.37 -23.32 38.88
CA SER A 309 -14.21 -24.27 38.14
C SER A 309 -14.07 -24.08 36.62
N GLY A 310 -13.73 -25.15 35.90
CA GLY A 310 -13.57 -25.14 34.44
C GLY A 310 -12.20 -24.69 33.95
N THR A 311 -12.03 -24.59 32.63
CA THR A 311 -10.76 -24.23 31.96
C THR A 311 -10.67 -22.77 31.53
N GLN A 312 -11.72 -21.98 31.77
CA GLN A 312 -11.78 -20.56 31.42
C GLN A 312 -12.41 -19.75 32.55
N CYS A 313 -11.67 -18.76 33.06
CA CYS A 313 -12.15 -17.80 34.06
C CYS A 313 -11.57 -16.42 33.77
N ALA A 314 -12.20 -15.36 34.30
CA ALA A 314 -11.80 -13.97 34.02
C ALA A 314 -10.33 -13.67 34.38
N ALA A 315 -9.81 -14.29 35.45
CA ALA A 315 -8.42 -14.16 35.86
C ALA A 315 -7.46 -14.77 34.82
N TYR A 316 -7.74 -15.98 34.35
CA TYR A 316 -6.92 -16.64 33.32
C TYR A 316 -7.01 -15.91 31.96
N THR A 317 -8.19 -15.43 31.57
CA THR A 317 -8.36 -14.60 30.37
C THR A 317 -7.56 -13.30 30.44
N ARG A 318 -7.42 -12.71 31.64
CA ARG A 318 -6.60 -11.52 31.84
C ARG A 318 -5.11 -11.82 31.65
N LEU A 319 -4.61 -12.92 32.22
CA LEU A 319 -3.22 -13.36 32.03
C LEU A 319 -2.89 -13.59 30.54
N LEU A 320 -3.79 -14.24 29.80
CA LEU A 320 -3.67 -14.42 28.34
C LEU A 320 -3.60 -13.09 27.58
N LYS A 321 -4.44 -12.11 27.96
CA LYS A 321 -4.41 -10.78 27.35
C LYS A 321 -3.11 -10.02 27.67
N GLU A 322 -2.61 -10.13 28.89
CA GLU A 322 -1.35 -9.52 29.31
C GLU A 322 -0.16 -10.13 28.55
N ALA A 323 -0.13 -11.46 28.36
CA ALA A 323 0.86 -12.11 27.49
C ALA A 323 0.75 -11.65 26.03
N GLY A 324 -0.48 -11.46 25.52
CA GLY A 324 -0.72 -10.90 24.18
C GLY A 324 -0.25 -9.45 24.02
N LEU A 325 -0.22 -8.65 25.09
CA LEU A 325 0.31 -7.28 25.06
C LEU A 325 1.82 -7.27 24.86
N GLU A 326 2.55 -8.18 25.53
CA GLU A 326 4.01 -8.30 25.37
C GLU A 326 4.42 -8.57 23.91
N GLN A 327 3.62 -9.36 23.19
CA GLN A 327 3.79 -9.56 21.74
C GLN A 327 3.67 -8.25 20.97
N LEU A 328 2.58 -7.50 21.21
CA LEU A 328 2.30 -6.24 20.50
C LEU A 328 3.34 -5.16 20.84
N HIS A 329 3.79 -5.08 22.09
CA HIS A 329 4.87 -4.18 22.50
C HIS A 329 6.16 -4.48 21.76
N THR A 330 6.51 -5.76 21.64
CA THR A 330 7.70 -6.20 20.91
C THR A 330 7.62 -5.81 19.43
N ILE A 331 6.44 -5.96 18.83
CA ILE A 331 6.19 -5.53 17.45
C ILE A 331 6.34 -4.01 17.30
N PHE A 332 5.77 -3.22 18.21
CA PHE A 332 5.92 -1.77 18.18
C PHE A 332 7.37 -1.32 18.38
N VAL A 333 8.14 -1.96 19.27
CA VAL A 333 9.59 -1.69 19.40
C VAL A 333 10.32 -2.02 18.10
N GLY A 334 10.03 -3.16 17.48
CA GLY A 334 10.61 -3.51 16.17
C GLY A 334 10.26 -2.50 15.08
N ALA A 335 9.01 -2.01 15.04
CA ALA A 335 8.59 -0.96 14.13
C ALA A 335 9.32 0.37 14.39
N ALA A 336 9.55 0.73 15.66
CA ALA A 336 10.35 1.89 16.04
C ALA A 336 11.79 1.76 15.55
N VAL A 337 12.41 0.58 15.66
CA VAL A 337 13.75 0.30 15.13
C VAL A 337 13.78 0.46 13.61
N CYS A 338 12.81 -0.09 12.87
CA CYS A 338 12.69 0.11 11.43
C CYS A 338 12.57 1.60 11.07
N ALA A 339 11.79 2.36 11.84
CA ALA A 339 11.65 3.80 11.65
C ALA A 339 12.97 4.56 11.92
N VAL A 340 13.72 4.21 12.96
CA VAL A 340 15.05 4.78 13.23
C VAL A 340 16.03 4.44 12.11
N VAL A 341 16.04 3.21 11.61
CA VAL A 341 16.89 2.81 10.47
C VAL A 341 16.53 3.63 9.23
N ALA A 342 15.23 3.81 8.95
CA ALA A 342 14.79 4.66 7.85
C ALA A 342 15.25 6.13 8.03
N ALA A 343 15.22 6.66 9.26
CA ALA A 343 15.71 8.00 9.56
C ALA A 343 17.22 8.13 9.30
N VAL A 344 18.01 7.17 9.78
CA VAL A 344 19.47 7.15 9.57
C VAL A 344 19.80 7.06 8.07
N LEU A 345 19.14 6.15 7.35
CA LEU A 345 19.32 6.01 5.90
C LEU A 345 18.95 7.32 5.19
N ALA A 346 17.84 7.95 5.56
CA ALA A 346 17.44 9.23 4.96
C ALA A 346 18.52 10.31 5.14
N VAL A 347 19.12 10.42 6.32
CA VAL A 347 20.22 11.37 6.56
C VAL A 347 21.48 10.99 5.80
N VAL A 348 21.80 9.71 5.63
CA VAL A 348 23.06 9.27 5.00
C VAL A 348 22.98 9.34 3.47
N THR A 349 21.89 8.85 2.89
CA THR A 349 21.78 8.64 1.44
C THR A 349 21.15 9.81 0.69
N LEU A 350 20.33 10.64 1.36
CA LEU A 350 19.58 11.73 0.72
C LEU A 350 20.24 13.12 0.92
N ARG A 351 21.53 13.18 1.27
CA ARG A 351 22.27 14.43 1.54
C ARG A 351 22.42 15.35 0.32
N GLY A 352 22.36 14.79 -0.89
CA GLY A 352 22.62 15.52 -2.14
C GLY A 352 21.40 16.17 -2.80
N SER A 353 20.19 15.94 -2.31
CA SER A 353 18.97 16.52 -2.90
C SER A 353 18.77 17.93 -2.36
N ALA A 354 19.20 18.94 -3.12
CA ALA A 354 18.92 20.35 -2.82
C ALA A 354 17.41 20.58 -2.61
N PRO A 355 16.99 21.54 -1.76
CA PRO A 355 15.59 21.92 -1.65
C PRO A 355 15.04 22.24 -3.04
N ALA A 356 13.83 21.78 -3.35
CA ALA A 356 13.21 21.95 -4.65
C ALA A 356 12.98 23.45 -4.93
N SER A 357 13.99 24.12 -5.48
CA SER A 357 13.87 25.48 -5.98
C SER A 357 13.01 25.42 -7.24
N GLY A 358 11.76 25.86 -7.12
CA GLY A 358 10.83 25.98 -8.23
C GLY A 358 11.29 27.06 -9.21
N THR A 359 12.27 26.75 -10.05
CA THR A 359 12.53 27.48 -11.29
C THR A 359 12.10 26.58 -12.43
N LEU A 360 10.87 26.78 -12.90
CA LEU A 360 10.46 26.32 -14.22
C LEU A 360 11.45 26.90 -15.24
N PRO A 361 12.09 26.08 -16.10
CA PRO A 361 12.86 26.62 -17.22
C PRO A 361 11.91 27.37 -18.17
N PRO A 362 12.39 28.45 -18.82
CA PRO A 362 11.59 29.31 -19.70
C PRO A 362 11.05 28.58 -20.93
#